data_AF-A0A3B3X117-F1
#
_entry.id   AF-A0A3B3X117-F1
#
_cell.length_a   1.000
_cell.length_b   1.000
_cell.length_c   1.000
_cell.angle_alpha   90.00
_cell.angle_beta   90.00
_cell.angle_gamma   90.00
#
_symmetry.space_group_name_H-M   'P 1'
#
loop_
_entity.id
_entity.type
_entity.pdbx_description
1 polymer ?
#
loop_
_entity_poly.entity_id
_entity_poly.type
_entity_poly.pdbx_seq_one_letter_code
_entity_poly.pdbx_strand_id
1 'polypeptide(L)'
;MENPANNSKHADSTADCVICLERIQRKKTLKCQHSFCSECIDSVFRLKPACPICNTFHGVYTGTQPQGTMTVTRSLLKLPGFESCGSIVIQYSFPGGIQGAEHPNPGVRYSSTSRTAYLPDCAEGQKVLRLLRKAFDRRLTFTVGRSATTGLNNVITWNDIHHKTSINGGPERWLWMAK
;
A
#
# COMPACT_ATOMS: atom_id res chain seq x y z
N MET A 1 -56.36 26.51 31.43
CA MET A 1 -55.24 26.97 30.59
C MET A 1 -54.06 26.05 30.85
N GLU A 2 -53.67 25.34 29.79
CA GLU A 2 -52.34 24.85 29.39
C GLU A 2 -51.43 24.05 30.34
N ASN A 3 -51.05 22.86 29.82
CA ASN A 3 -49.96 21.96 30.21
C ASN A 3 -48.58 22.64 29.93
N PRO A 4 -47.41 22.19 30.45
CA PRO A 4 -46.82 20.96 29.90
C PRO A 4 -45.98 20.09 30.86
N ALA A 5 -45.91 18.83 30.44
CA ALA A 5 -44.93 17.81 30.84
C ALA A 5 -43.48 18.32 30.84
N ASN A 6 -42.66 17.81 31.76
CA ASN A 6 -41.21 17.77 31.54
C ASN A 6 -40.72 16.31 31.55
N ASN A 7 -40.45 15.87 30.32
CA ASN A 7 -39.99 14.58 29.90
C ASN A 7 -38.46 14.64 29.78
N SER A 8 -37.72 14.24 30.81
CA SER A 8 -36.28 14.01 30.67
C SER A 8 -36.02 12.57 30.23
N LYS A 9 -36.37 12.30 28.97
CA LYS A 9 -35.80 11.15 28.25
C LYS A 9 -34.30 11.37 28.13
N HIS A 10 -33.52 10.57 28.83
CA HIS A 10 -32.12 10.37 28.51
C HIS A 10 -32.04 9.88 27.06
N ALA A 11 -31.64 10.78 26.16
CA ALA A 11 -31.33 10.46 24.77
C ALA A 11 -30.01 9.69 24.73
N ASP A 12 -30.09 8.38 25.00
CA ASP A 12 -29.09 7.44 24.51
C ASP A 12 -29.19 7.48 22.98
N SER A 13 -28.27 8.15 22.29
CA SER A 13 -28.25 8.24 20.84
C SER A 13 -27.95 6.84 20.28
N THR A 14 -29.02 6.11 20.00
CA THR A 14 -28.97 4.76 19.45
C THR A 14 -28.53 4.87 18.00
N ALA A 15 -27.23 4.89 17.75
CA ALA A 15 -26.72 4.93 16.39
C ALA A 15 -27.28 3.72 15.61
N ASP A 16 -28.02 4.00 14.54
CA ASP A 16 -28.52 2.98 13.62
C ASP A 16 -27.40 2.52 12.68
N CYS A 17 -27.43 1.24 12.32
CA CYS A 17 -26.46 0.66 11.41
C CYS A 17 -26.84 0.97 9.98
N VAL A 18 -25.99 1.69 9.24
CA VAL A 18 -26.25 2.03 7.82
C VAL A 18 -26.27 0.83 6.86
N ILE A 19 -25.93 -0.37 7.32
CA ILE A 19 -25.91 -1.59 6.49
C ILE A 19 -27.26 -2.33 6.56
N CYS A 20 -27.80 -2.53 7.77
CA CYS A 20 -29.09 -3.20 7.96
C CYS A 20 -30.25 -2.24 8.25
N LEU A 21 -29.96 -0.95 8.46
CA LEU A 21 -30.92 0.11 8.82
C LEU A 21 -31.65 -0.11 10.15
N GLU A 22 -31.10 -0.97 11.01
CA GLU A 22 -31.60 -1.23 12.36
C GLU A 22 -30.62 -0.72 13.43
N ARG A 23 -31.08 -0.63 14.69
CA ARG A 23 -30.22 -0.28 15.84
C ARG A 23 -28.98 -1.18 15.89
N ILE A 24 -27.80 -0.60 16.06
CA ILE A 24 -26.54 -1.36 16.07
C ILE A 24 -26.56 -2.49 17.11
N GLN A 25 -26.42 -3.72 16.64
CA GLN A 25 -26.26 -4.94 17.43
C GLN A 25 -24.79 -5.38 17.46
N ARG A 26 -24.25 -5.71 18.64
CA ARG A 26 -22.84 -6.08 18.84
C ARG A 26 -21.91 -5.08 18.14
N LYS A 27 -21.91 -3.84 18.63
CA LYS A 27 -21.22 -2.68 18.02
C LYS A 27 -19.76 -2.98 17.70
N LYS A 28 -19.38 -2.80 16.43
CA LYS A 28 -17.98 -2.79 15.97
C LYS A 28 -17.64 -1.41 15.44
N THR A 29 -16.63 -0.79 16.04
CA THR A 29 -16.14 0.55 15.64
C THR A 29 -14.84 0.40 14.88
N LEU A 30 -14.80 0.97 13.68
CA LEU A 30 -13.63 0.94 12.81
C LEU A 30 -12.60 2.02 13.22
N LYS A 31 -11.37 1.95 12.66
CA LYS A 31 -10.33 2.99 12.90
C LYS A 31 -10.74 4.39 12.44
N CYS A 32 -11.68 4.49 11.51
CA CYS A 32 -12.27 5.75 11.06
C CYS A 32 -13.43 6.22 11.96
N GLN A 33 -13.59 5.61 13.14
CA GLN A 33 -14.61 5.92 14.17
C GLN A 33 -16.07 5.66 13.78
N HIS A 34 -16.34 5.15 12.57
CA HIS A 34 -17.68 4.69 12.19
C HIS A 34 -18.03 3.34 12.84
N SER A 35 -19.29 3.21 13.28
CA SER A 35 -19.79 2.03 13.99
C SER A 35 -20.87 1.31 13.20
N PHE A 36 -20.87 -0.02 13.27
CA PHE A 36 -21.81 -0.90 12.58
C PHE A 36 -22.16 -2.10 13.47
N CYS A 37 -23.15 -2.89 13.08
CA CYS A 37 -23.30 -4.24 13.61
C CYS A 37 -22.08 -5.08 13.20
N SER A 38 -21.53 -5.88 14.12
CA SER A 38 -20.36 -6.73 13.83
C SER A 38 -20.56 -7.62 12.61
N GLU A 39 -21.70 -8.32 12.53
CA GLU A 39 -22.00 -9.24 11.43
C GLU A 39 -22.19 -8.51 10.08
N CYS A 40 -22.78 -7.31 10.11
CA CYS A 40 -22.97 -6.50 8.92
C CYS A 40 -21.63 -6.03 8.34
N ILE A 41 -20.74 -5.47 9.16
CA ILE A 41 -19.46 -4.96 8.66
C ILE A 41 -18.51 -6.10 8.25
N ASP A 42 -18.55 -7.24 8.95
CA ASP A 42 -17.77 -8.42 8.56
C ASP A 42 -18.21 -8.98 7.20
N SER A 43 -19.51 -8.92 6.90
CA SER A 43 -20.05 -9.31 5.60
C SER A 43 -19.58 -8.39 4.47
N VAL A 44 -19.55 -7.08 4.71
CA VAL A 44 -18.97 -6.13 3.74
C VAL A 44 -17.48 -6.39 3.56
N PHE A 45 -16.73 -6.61 4.64
CA PHE A 45 -15.28 -6.80 4.58
C PHE A 45 -14.85 -8.07 3.84
N ARG A 46 -15.70 -9.10 3.75
CA ARG A 46 -15.44 -10.26 2.88
C ARG A 46 -15.40 -9.91 1.40
N LEU A 47 -16.11 -8.87 0.97
CA LEU A 47 -16.14 -8.40 -0.41
C LEU A 47 -15.13 -7.28 -0.65
N LYS A 48 -15.15 -6.26 0.22
CA LYS A 48 -14.25 -5.11 0.17
C LYS A 48 -13.98 -4.65 1.59
N PRO A 49 -12.73 -4.75 2.08
CA PRO A 49 -12.40 -4.32 3.44
C PRO A 49 -12.24 -2.79 3.49
N ALA A 50 -13.32 -2.07 3.21
CA ALA A 50 -13.40 -0.62 3.27
C ALA A 50 -14.68 -0.19 4.00
N CYS A 51 -14.61 0.90 4.77
CA CYS A 51 -15.74 1.44 5.49
C CYS A 51 -16.85 1.87 4.48
N PRO A 52 -18.12 1.43 4.66
CA PRO A 52 -19.22 1.85 3.80
C PRO A 52 -19.51 3.36 3.81
N ILE A 53 -19.09 4.08 4.85
CA ILE A 53 -19.40 5.51 5.04
C ILE A 53 -18.33 6.40 4.40
N CYS A 54 -17.05 6.17 4.70
CA CYS A 54 -15.94 7.03 4.26
C CYS A 54 -14.93 6.33 3.35
N ASN A 55 -15.18 5.06 2.99
CA ASN A 55 -14.31 4.25 2.13
C ASN A 55 -12.87 4.05 2.67
N THR A 56 -12.62 4.36 3.95
CA THR A 56 -11.34 4.06 4.60
C THR A 56 -11.09 2.55 4.56
N PHE A 57 -9.93 2.13 4.06
CA PHE A 57 -9.58 0.72 3.95
C PHE A 57 -9.14 0.14 5.30
N HIS A 58 -9.64 -1.05 5.65
CA HIS A 58 -9.44 -1.73 6.92
C HIS A 58 -8.77 -3.11 6.81
N GLY A 59 -8.20 -3.45 5.65
CA GLY A 59 -7.40 -4.66 5.44
C GLY A 59 -5.89 -4.39 5.39
N VAL A 60 -5.13 -5.44 5.08
CA VAL A 60 -3.75 -5.29 4.59
C VAL A 60 -3.83 -4.99 3.11
N TYR A 61 -3.42 -3.79 2.69
CA TYR A 61 -3.31 -3.47 1.27
C TYR A 61 -2.16 -4.28 0.68
N THR A 62 -2.46 -5.13 -0.29
CA THR A 62 -1.50 -5.96 -1.02
C THR A 62 -1.60 -5.70 -2.52
N GLY A 63 -0.48 -5.72 -3.21
CA GLY A 63 -0.44 -5.52 -4.67
C GLY A 63 -0.29 -6.82 -5.45
N THR A 64 0.03 -6.66 -6.73
CA THR A 64 0.12 -7.74 -7.73
C THR A 64 1.55 -8.05 -8.13
N GLN A 65 2.56 -7.64 -7.36
CA GLN A 65 3.97 -7.97 -7.63
C GLN A 65 4.15 -9.51 -7.78
N PRO A 66 4.83 -10.00 -8.83
CA PRO A 66 5.19 -11.41 -8.95
C PRO A 66 6.13 -11.89 -7.84
N GLN A 67 6.23 -13.21 -7.66
CA GLN A 67 7.23 -13.77 -6.74
C GLN A 67 8.65 -13.41 -7.19
N GLY A 68 9.47 -12.92 -6.27
CA GLY A 68 10.86 -12.53 -6.52
C GLY A 68 11.60 -12.30 -5.21
N THR A 69 12.82 -11.77 -5.30
CA THR A 69 13.70 -11.53 -4.15
C THR A 69 14.07 -10.05 -4.03
N MET A 70 14.34 -9.63 -2.80
CA MET A 70 14.88 -8.32 -2.45
C MET A 70 16.09 -8.53 -1.53
N THR A 71 17.28 -8.31 -2.05
CA THR A 71 18.55 -8.44 -1.31
C THR A 71 19.09 -7.06 -0.99
N VAL A 72 19.71 -6.92 0.19
CA VAL A 72 20.23 -5.64 0.67
C VAL A 72 21.68 -5.81 1.06
N THR A 73 22.54 -4.96 0.52
CA THR A 73 23.96 -4.88 0.88
C THR A 73 24.33 -3.45 1.28
N ARG A 74 25.38 -3.32 2.08
CA ARG A 74 25.91 -2.01 2.51
C ARG A 74 27.22 -1.74 1.79
N SER A 75 27.48 -0.48 1.50
CA SER A 75 28.67 0.01 0.82
C SER A 75 29.17 1.27 1.51
N LEU A 76 30.49 1.47 1.49
CA LEU A 76 31.12 2.72 1.94
C LEU A 76 31.03 3.85 0.90
N LEU A 77 30.50 3.56 -0.30
CA LEU A 77 30.26 4.55 -1.33
C LEU A 77 29.28 5.62 -0.80
N LYS A 78 29.68 6.88 -0.93
CA LYS A 78 28.88 8.04 -0.55
C LYS A 78 28.00 8.47 -1.73
N LEU A 79 26.73 8.73 -1.47
CA LEU A 79 25.82 9.23 -2.49
C LEU A 79 25.87 10.77 -2.52
N PRO A 80 25.73 11.40 -3.70
CA PRO A 80 25.62 12.86 -3.78
C PRO A 80 24.49 13.40 -2.90
N GLY A 81 24.83 14.36 -2.03
CA GLY A 81 23.95 14.94 -1.02
C GLY A 81 23.90 14.20 0.32
N PHE A 82 24.68 13.11 0.47
CA PHE A 82 24.78 12.29 1.67
C PHE A 82 26.23 11.86 1.95
N GLU A 83 27.16 12.82 1.98
CA GLU A 83 28.60 12.58 2.10
C GLU A 83 29.05 12.15 3.51
N SER A 84 28.17 12.26 4.51
CA SER A 84 28.42 11.87 5.89
C SER A 84 28.14 10.39 6.18
N CYS A 85 27.51 9.66 5.25
CA CYS A 85 27.17 8.25 5.42
C CYS A 85 27.50 7.42 4.18
N GLY A 86 27.52 6.09 4.36
CA GLY A 86 27.66 5.15 3.25
C GLY A 86 26.38 5.03 2.43
N SER A 87 26.24 3.92 1.72
CA SER A 87 25.05 3.62 0.92
C SER A 87 24.55 2.21 1.15
N ILE A 88 23.24 2.06 0.96
CA ILE A 88 22.52 0.81 0.95
C ILE A 88 22.19 0.50 -0.52
N VAL A 89 22.60 -0.66 -0.97
CA VAL A 89 22.27 -1.18 -2.31
C VAL A 89 21.18 -2.22 -2.16
N ILE A 90 20.05 -1.98 -2.84
CA ILE A 90 18.91 -2.88 -2.87
C ILE A 90 18.85 -3.53 -4.25
N GLN A 91 18.94 -4.84 -4.30
CA GLN A 91 18.82 -5.61 -5.53
C GLN A 91 17.52 -6.39 -5.53
N TYR A 92 16.67 -6.10 -6.51
CA TYR A 92 15.47 -6.86 -6.80
C TYR A 92 15.73 -7.83 -7.94
N SER A 93 15.27 -9.07 -7.80
CA SER A 93 15.37 -10.09 -8.85
C SER A 93 14.06 -10.84 -8.98
N PHE A 94 13.55 -10.92 -10.20
CA PHE A 94 12.31 -11.62 -10.53
C PHE A 94 12.55 -12.60 -11.68
N PRO A 95 12.24 -13.89 -11.52
CA PRO A 95 12.20 -14.82 -12.64
C PRO A 95 11.06 -14.47 -13.59
N GLY A 96 11.15 -14.96 -14.83
CA GLY A 96 10.04 -14.92 -15.78
C GLY A 96 8.94 -15.88 -15.32
N GLY A 97 7.72 -15.65 -15.77
CA GLY A 97 6.58 -16.45 -15.34
C GLY A 97 5.34 -16.25 -16.21
N ILE A 98 4.22 -16.73 -15.67
CA ILE A 98 2.89 -16.66 -16.29
C ILE A 98 2.01 -15.75 -15.43
N GLN A 99 1.27 -14.85 -16.07
CA GLN A 99 0.32 -13.97 -15.41
C GLN A 99 -0.79 -14.78 -14.73
N GLY A 100 -0.90 -14.65 -13.41
CA GLY A 100 -2.05 -15.10 -12.62
C GLY A 100 -3.32 -14.28 -12.86
N ALA A 101 -4.41 -14.67 -12.21
CA ALA A 101 -5.72 -14.04 -12.34
C ALA A 101 -5.77 -12.57 -11.89
N GLU A 102 -4.80 -12.14 -11.07
CA GLU A 102 -4.69 -10.76 -10.59
C GLU A 102 -4.03 -9.80 -11.60
N HIS A 103 -3.44 -10.33 -12.68
CA HIS A 103 -2.70 -9.55 -13.66
C HIS A 103 -3.56 -9.18 -14.88
N PRO A 104 -3.13 -8.19 -15.70
CA PRO A 104 -3.93 -7.70 -16.83
C PRO A 104 -4.30 -8.76 -17.87
N ASN A 105 -3.42 -9.74 -18.13
CA ASN A 105 -3.63 -10.76 -19.15
C ASN A 105 -3.33 -12.17 -18.58
N PRO A 106 -4.25 -12.78 -17.80
CA PRO A 106 -4.05 -14.10 -17.22
C PRO A 106 -3.66 -15.16 -18.27
N GLY A 107 -2.69 -16.02 -17.95
CA GLY A 107 -2.16 -17.04 -18.85
C GLY A 107 -1.06 -16.55 -19.81
N VAL A 108 -0.85 -15.24 -19.94
CA VAL A 108 0.20 -14.68 -20.80
C VAL A 108 1.54 -14.63 -20.06
N ARG A 109 2.64 -14.90 -20.77
CA ARG A 109 4.02 -14.83 -20.23
C ARG A 109 4.45 -13.40 -19.92
N TYR A 110 5.30 -13.26 -18.90
CA TYR A 110 6.13 -12.07 -18.66
C TYR A 110 7.60 -12.49 -18.49
N SER A 111 8.52 -11.64 -18.95
CA SER A 111 9.95 -11.90 -18.87
C SER A 111 10.53 -11.63 -17.48
N SER A 112 11.67 -12.26 -17.17
CA SER A 112 12.44 -11.97 -15.96
C SER A 112 12.92 -10.51 -15.95
N THR A 113 13.19 -9.99 -14.75
CA THR A 113 13.83 -8.68 -14.60
C THR A 113 14.71 -8.63 -13.36
N SER A 114 15.64 -7.68 -13.36
CA SER A 114 16.43 -7.34 -12.18
C SER A 114 16.61 -5.83 -12.14
N ARG A 115 16.56 -5.25 -10.93
CA ARG A 115 16.74 -3.82 -10.73
C ARG A 115 17.55 -3.55 -9.49
N THR A 116 18.39 -2.53 -9.58
CA THR A 116 19.18 -2.03 -8.46
C THR A 116 18.70 -0.65 -8.06
N ALA A 117 18.58 -0.43 -6.76
CA ALA A 117 18.24 0.85 -6.17
C ALA A 117 19.21 1.21 -5.05
N TYR A 118 19.33 2.50 -4.77
CA TYR A 118 20.28 3.04 -3.80
C TYR A 118 19.59 3.93 -2.77
N LEU A 119 19.96 3.78 -1.51
CA LEU A 119 19.60 4.67 -0.41
C LEU A 119 20.87 5.12 0.32
N PRO A 120 20.89 6.30 0.95
CA PRO A 120 21.95 6.64 1.89
C PRO A 120 21.88 5.73 3.12
N ASP A 121 23.01 5.33 3.70
CA ASP A 121 23.06 4.54 4.93
C ASP A 121 23.05 5.45 6.17
N CYS A 122 22.03 6.30 6.27
CA CYS A 122 21.73 7.14 7.44
C CYS A 122 20.41 6.74 8.11
N ALA A 123 20.05 7.43 9.19
CA ALA A 123 18.81 7.16 9.92
C ALA A 123 17.55 7.25 9.02
N GLU A 124 17.51 8.23 8.12
CA GLU A 124 16.43 8.44 7.15
C GLU A 124 16.40 7.31 6.12
N GLY A 125 17.55 6.97 5.53
CA GLY A 125 17.63 5.87 4.56
C GLY A 125 17.27 4.52 5.16
N GLN A 126 17.64 4.27 6.43
CA GLN A 126 17.22 3.09 7.17
C GLN A 126 15.70 3.06 7.44
N LYS A 127 15.06 4.22 7.69
CA LYS A 127 13.59 4.30 7.76
C LYS A 127 12.96 3.94 6.43
N VAL A 128 13.47 4.49 5.33
CA VAL A 128 12.99 4.19 3.97
C VAL A 128 13.15 2.71 3.65
N LEU A 129 14.31 2.11 3.95
CA LEU A 129 14.57 0.69 3.73
C LEU A 129 13.53 -0.20 4.42
N ARG A 130 13.17 0.10 5.68
CA ARG A 130 12.14 -0.65 6.41
C ARG A 130 10.77 -0.56 5.74
N LEU A 131 10.41 0.63 5.23
CA LEU A 131 9.16 0.82 4.50
C LEU A 131 9.16 0.07 3.16
N LEU A 132 10.27 0.09 2.43
CA LEU A 132 10.42 -0.64 1.17
C LEU A 132 10.35 -2.15 1.37
N ARG A 133 10.97 -2.68 2.44
CA ARG A 133 10.84 -4.10 2.80
C ARG A 133 9.37 -4.47 3.01
N LYS A 134 8.67 -3.67 3.83
CA LYS A 134 7.24 -3.86 4.10
C LYS A 134 6.38 -3.74 2.84
N ALA A 135 6.71 -2.83 1.91
CA ALA A 135 6.02 -2.70 0.63
C ALA A 135 6.27 -3.93 -0.26
N PHE A 136 7.51 -4.42 -0.32
CA PHE A 136 7.88 -5.61 -1.07
C PHE A 136 7.17 -6.87 -0.53
N ASP A 137 7.15 -7.05 0.79
CA ASP A 137 6.46 -8.16 1.46
C ASP A 137 4.94 -8.12 1.21
N ARG A 138 4.39 -6.92 1.00
CA ARG A 138 2.99 -6.70 0.63
C ARG A 138 2.74 -6.69 -0.87
N ARG A 139 3.73 -7.06 -1.70
CA ARG A 139 3.62 -7.11 -3.16
C ARG A 139 3.30 -5.74 -3.81
N LEU A 140 3.74 -4.63 -3.21
CA LEU A 140 3.40 -3.26 -3.63
C LEU A 140 4.48 -2.56 -4.46
N THR A 141 5.70 -3.12 -4.52
CA THR A 141 6.85 -2.43 -5.13
C THR A 141 6.83 -2.54 -6.66
N PHE A 142 6.36 -3.67 -7.17
CA PHE A 142 6.29 -3.96 -8.61
C PHE A 142 4.91 -4.44 -9.02
N THR A 143 4.66 -4.48 -10.32
CA THR A 143 3.48 -5.08 -10.93
C THR A 143 3.83 -5.63 -12.32
N VAL A 144 2.96 -6.45 -12.90
CA VAL A 144 3.02 -6.78 -14.33
C VAL A 144 2.07 -5.85 -15.08
N GLY A 145 2.58 -5.19 -16.10
CA GLY A 145 1.79 -4.25 -16.88
C GLY A 145 2.54 -3.67 -18.06
N ARG A 146 2.21 -2.42 -18.39
CA ARG A 146 2.86 -1.66 -19.45
C ARG A 146 4.02 -0.85 -18.88
N SER A 147 5.21 -0.99 -19.45
CA SER A 147 6.34 -0.12 -19.11
C SER A 147 6.07 1.31 -19.58
N ALA A 148 6.18 2.28 -18.68
CA ALA A 148 6.08 3.69 -19.03
C ALA A 148 7.22 4.15 -19.96
N THR A 149 8.42 3.56 -19.84
CA THR A 149 9.61 3.99 -20.58
C THR A 149 9.69 3.34 -21.96
N THR A 150 9.42 2.05 -22.07
CA THR A 150 9.55 1.31 -23.34
C THR A 150 8.22 1.09 -24.05
N GLY A 151 7.09 1.34 -23.38
CA GLY A 151 5.76 1.09 -23.90
C GLY A 151 5.36 -0.39 -23.99
N LEU A 152 6.26 -1.32 -23.64
CA LEU A 152 6.04 -2.76 -23.73
C LEU A 152 5.02 -3.24 -22.70
N ASN A 153 4.09 -4.10 -23.14
CA ASN A 153 3.12 -4.78 -22.27
C ASN A 153 3.67 -6.09 -21.72
N ASN A 154 3.01 -6.63 -20.69
CA ASN A 154 3.32 -7.93 -20.10
C ASN A 154 4.75 -7.99 -19.53
N VAL A 155 5.22 -6.89 -18.94
CA VAL A 155 6.54 -6.81 -18.32
C VAL A 155 6.43 -6.41 -16.85
N ILE A 156 7.41 -6.83 -16.07
CA ILE A 156 7.56 -6.41 -14.68
C ILE A 156 8.04 -4.96 -14.64
N THR A 157 7.21 -4.08 -14.12
CA THR A 157 7.48 -2.65 -14.01
C THR A 157 7.36 -2.19 -12.56
N TRP A 158 7.95 -1.05 -12.25
CA TRP A 158 7.66 -0.34 -11.01
C TRP A 158 6.15 -0.10 -10.91
N ASN A 159 5.61 -0.29 -9.71
CA ASN A 159 4.27 0.19 -9.37
C ASN A 159 4.39 1.67 -8.93
N ASP A 160 3.69 2.11 -7.89
CA ASP A 160 3.66 3.53 -7.47
C ASP A 160 4.80 3.95 -6.53
N ILE A 161 5.80 3.08 -6.29
CA ILE A 161 6.91 3.36 -5.38
C ILE A 161 8.19 3.56 -6.20
N HIS A 162 8.52 4.81 -6.47
CA HIS A 162 9.73 5.19 -7.19
C HIS A 162 11.01 4.90 -6.40
N HIS A 163 12.06 4.52 -7.13
CA HIS A 163 13.37 4.18 -6.58
C HIS A 163 14.47 4.97 -7.28
N LYS A 164 15.51 5.35 -6.55
CA LYS A 164 16.73 5.89 -7.15
C LYS A 164 17.58 4.75 -7.72
N THR A 165 17.57 4.61 -9.05
CA THR A 165 18.25 3.53 -9.78
C THR A 165 19.65 3.90 -10.30
N SER A 166 20.08 5.15 -10.08
CA SER A 166 21.41 5.65 -10.43
C SER A 166 22.04 6.38 -9.25
N ILE A 167 23.34 6.14 -9.04
CA ILE A 167 24.16 6.87 -8.06
C ILE A 167 24.47 8.30 -8.52
N ASN A 168 24.42 8.54 -9.84
CA ASN A 168 24.72 9.82 -10.48
C ASN A 168 23.43 10.49 -11.00
N GLY A 169 23.41 11.83 -11.03
CA GLY A 169 22.42 12.57 -11.80
C GLY A 169 21.49 13.56 -11.06
N GLY A 170 21.85 13.99 -9.85
CA GLY A 170 21.16 15.07 -9.11
C GLY A 170 19.80 14.67 -8.51
N PRO A 171 19.23 15.48 -7.59
CA PRO A 171 17.85 15.33 -7.10
C PRO A 171 16.80 15.41 -8.20
N GLU A 172 17.10 16.18 -9.26
CA GLU A 172 16.20 16.52 -10.37
C GLU A 172 15.80 15.38 -11.31
N ARG A 173 16.34 14.16 -11.17
CA ARG A 173 16.01 13.10 -12.16
C ARG A 173 14.84 12.19 -11.87
N TRP A 174 14.43 11.93 -10.62
CA TRP A 174 13.11 11.33 -10.32
C TRP A 174 12.71 11.67 -8.89
N LEU A 175 11.75 12.59 -8.76
CA LEU A 175 11.22 13.11 -7.50
C LEU A 175 10.79 11.99 -6.55
N TRP A 176 11.30 12.08 -5.32
CA TRP A 176 10.76 11.40 -4.15
C TRP A 176 9.39 12.00 -3.81
N MET A 177 8.34 11.67 -4.56
CA MET A 177 6.98 11.97 -4.12
C MET A 177 6.06 10.81 -4.47
N ALA A 178 5.65 10.09 -3.42
CA ALA A 178 4.39 9.38 -3.43
C ALA A 178 3.28 10.42 -3.62
N LYS A 179 2.42 10.22 -4.62
CA LYS A 179 1.12 10.90 -4.70
C LYS A 179 0.15 10.25 -3.73
#